data_AF-A0A8H7C958-F1
#
_entry.id   AF-A0A8H7C958-F1
#
_cell.length_a   1.000
_cell.length_b   1.000
_cell.length_c   1.000
_cell.angle_alpha   90.00
_cell.angle_beta   90.00
_cell.angle_gamma   90.00
#
_symmetry.space_group_name_H-M   'P 1'
#
loop_
_entity.id
_entity.type
_entity.pdbx_description
1 polymer ?
#
loop_
_entity_poly.entity_id
_entity_poly.type
_entity_poly.pdbx_seq_one_letter_code
_entity_poly.pdbx_strand_id
1 'polypeptide(L)'
;MQATTESFTSVPEDIIIRGADIVFMTDDGAKFHVHAYFFTRESVYWQQKLTGHNEPHHPLSKRYTPNDPYIIQDVDSRDLRKFLRVFYNTRYGDYSFFSKFDWIDILSIAHKWEFPQVKALSKRYLGTMGYGVVERTCGVHCTRIVDDEMIDRSYPNQVYLISCGHEI
;
A
#
# COMPACT_ATOMS: atom_id res chain seq x y z
N MET A 1 8.40 -2.22 45.05
CA MET A 1 7.69 -1.66 43.88
C MET A 1 8.41 -2.18 42.64
N GLN A 2 7.88 -3.20 41.97
CA GLN A 2 8.41 -3.68 40.70
C GLN A 2 7.52 -3.12 39.59
N ALA A 3 8.12 -2.34 38.69
CA ALA A 3 7.47 -1.84 37.50
C ALA A 3 7.30 -3.00 36.51
N THR A 4 6.05 -3.31 36.18
CA THR A 4 5.69 -4.19 35.07
C THR A 4 6.02 -3.47 33.77
N THR A 5 7.14 -3.84 33.16
CA THR A 5 7.43 -3.51 31.76
C THR A 5 6.40 -4.22 30.91
N GLU A 6 5.42 -3.48 30.39
CA GLU A 6 4.49 -3.99 29.38
C GLU A 6 5.31 -4.44 28.17
N SER A 7 5.28 -5.74 27.88
CA SER A 7 5.92 -6.30 26.69
C SER A 7 5.18 -5.76 25.47
N PHE A 8 5.87 -4.98 24.64
CA PHE A 8 5.47 -4.73 23.27
C PHE A 8 5.28 -6.09 22.60
N THR A 9 4.03 -6.49 22.39
CA THR A 9 3.73 -7.67 21.59
C THR A 9 4.22 -7.38 20.19
N SER A 10 5.18 -8.17 19.71
CA SER A 10 5.61 -8.10 18.32
C SER A 10 4.38 -8.24 17.44
N VAL A 11 4.12 -7.21 16.62
CA VAL A 11 3.06 -7.28 15.61
C VAL A 11 3.38 -8.52 14.76
N PRO A 12 2.44 -9.45 14.55
CA PRO A 12 2.70 -10.64 13.76
C PRO A 12 3.29 -10.24 12.40
N GLU A 13 4.46 -10.80 12.08
CA GLU A 13 5.15 -10.54 10.81
C GLU A 13 4.22 -10.86 9.63
N ASP A 14 3.46 -11.95 9.75
CA ASP A 14 2.55 -12.43 8.70
C ASP A 14 1.09 -12.00 8.91
N ILE A 15 0.39 -11.77 7.81
CA ILE A 15 -1.07 -11.58 7.79
C ILE A 15 -1.71 -12.79 7.12
N ILE A 16 -2.60 -13.48 7.85
CA ILE A 16 -3.32 -14.65 7.35
C ILE A 16 -4.82 -14.38 7.29
N ILE A 17 -5.36 -14.20 6.08
CA ILE A 17 -6.80 -14.05 5.88
C ILE A 17 -7.42 -15.38 5.43
N ARG A 18 -8.53 -15.77 6.06
CA ARG A 18 -9.30 -16.96 5.64
C ARG A 18 -9.82 -16.77 4.21
N GLY A 19 -9.65 -17.78 3.36
CA GLY A 19 -10.07 -17.75 1.96
C GLY A 19 -9.06 -17.12 1.00
N ALA A 20 -7.90 -16.67 1.51
CA ALA A 20 -6.82 -16.15 0.68
C ALA A 20 -6.38 -17.16 -0.39
N ASP A 21 -6.29 -16.67 -1.63
CA ASP A 21 -5.94 -17.42 -2.84
C ASP A 21 -4.53 -17.08 -3.36
N ILE A 22 -3.85 -16.09 -2.75
CA ILE A 22 -2.47 -15.75 -3.04
C ILE A 22 -1.68 -15.45 -1.76
N VAL A 23 -0.37 -15.75 -1.80
CA VAL A 23 0.59 -15.38 -0.76
C VAL A 23 1.59 -14.39 -1.36
N PHE A 24 1.57 -13.15 -0.90
CA PHE A 24 2.61 -12.17 -1.22
C PHE A 24 3.76 -12.26 -0.21
N MET A 25 4.97 -11.96 -0.66
CA MET A 25 6.14 -11.77 0.21
C MET A 25 6.80 -10.43 -0.12
N THR A 26 6.98 -9.59 0.89
CA THR A 26 7.67 -8.30 0.79
C THR A 26 9.19 -8.46 0.84
N ASP A 27 9.94 -7.40 0.55
CA ASP A 27 11.42 -7.43 0.49
C ASP A 27 12.06 -7.79 1.85
N ASP A 28 11.38 -7.46 2.95
CA ASP A 28 11.77 -7.82 4.32
C ASP A 28 11.35 -9.26 4.74
N GLY A 29 10.79 -10.04 3.80
CA GLY A 29 10.49 -11.46 3.97
C GLY A 29 9.14 -11.80 4.61
N ALA A 30 8.36 -10.79 5.02
CA ALA A 30 7.04 -11.00 5.63
C ALA A 30 6.02 -11.51 4.60
N LYS A 31 5.13 -12.41 5.03
CA LYS A 31 4.16 -13.08 4.16
C LYS A 31 2.73 -12.64 4.41
N PHE A 32 1.99 -12.44 3.33
CA PHE A 32 0.64 -11.91 3.36
C PHE A 32 -0.28 -12.82 2.54
N HIS A 33 -1.10 -13.59 3.24
CA HIS A 33 -2.15 -14.40 2.62
C HIS A 33 -3.38 -13.51 2.42
N VAL A 34 -3.63 -13.13 1.18
CA VAL A 34 -4.68 -12.18 0.81
C VAL A 34 -5.53 -12.72 -0.34
N HIS A 35 -6.67 -12.07 -0.57
CA HIS A 35 -7.49 -12.32 -1.74
C HIS A 35 -7.00 -11.48 -2.92
N ALA A 36 -6.53 -12.13 -3.98
CA ALA A 36 -6.13 -11.52 -5.24
C ALA A 36 -7.27 -10.72 -5.89
N TYR A 37 -8.52 -11.07 -5.57
CA TYR A 37 -9.71 -10.35 -6.03
C TYR A 37 -9.68 -8.85 -5.69
N PHE A 38 -9.23 -8.44 -4.50
CA PHE A 38 -9.17 -7.01 -4.16
C PHE A 38 -8.16 -6.26 -5.03
N PHE A 39 -7.07 -6.91 -5.43
CA PHE A 39 -6.04 -6.32 -6.26
C PHE A 39 -6.50 -6.24 -7.72
N THR A 40 -6.99 -7.35 -8.27
CA THR A 40 -7.40 -7.44 -9.69
C THR A 40 -8.66 -6.64 -10.01
N ARG A 41 -9.56 -6.43 -9.04
CA ARG A 41 -10.76 -5.60 -9.22
C ARG A 41 -10.48 -4.11 -9.18
N GLU A 42 -9.63 -3.67 -8.25
CA GLU A 42 -9.46 -2.25 -7.91
C GLU A 42 -8.22 -1.62 -8.55
N SER A 43 -7.33 -2.40 -9.16
CA SER A 43 -6.09 -1.93 -9.78
C SER A 43 -5.87 -2.56 -11.15
N VAL A 44 -5.78 -1.70 -12.17
CA VAL A 44 -5.44 -2.14 -13.54
C VAL A 44 -4.01 -2.67 -13.58
N TYR A 45 -3.07 -2.00 -12.91
CA TYR A 45 -1.71 -2.49 -12.73
C TYR A 45 -1.66 -3.95 -12.24
N TRP A 46 -2.36 -4.27 -11.15
CA TRP A 46 -2.37 -5.61 -10.60
C TRP A 46 -3.21 -6.59 -11.41
N GLN A 47 -4.30 -6.14 -12.01
CA GLN A 47 -5.06 -6.95 -12.96
C GLN A 47 -4.14 -7.45 -14.07
N GLN A 48 -3.42 -6.55 -14.75
CA GLN A 48 -2.48 -6.91 -15.81
C GLN A 48 -1.35 -7.78 -15.26
N LYS A 49 -0.75 -7.39 -14.14
CA LYS A 49 0.38 -8.12 -13.55
C LYS A 49 0.03 -9.54 -13.11
N LEU A 50 -1.19 -9.79 -12.63
CA LEU A 50 -1.58 -11.09 -12.08
C LEU A 50 -2.34 -12.00 -13.06
N THR A 51 -3.05 -11.40 -14.01
CA THR A 51 -3.89 -12.13 -14.98
C THR A 51 -3.36 -12.09 -16.41
N GLY A 52 -2.33 -11.28 -16.69
CA GLY A 52 -1.74 -11.18 -18.04
C GLY A 52 -2.79 -10.90 -19.11
N HIS A 53 -3.80 -10.07 -18.83
CA HIS A 53 -4.96 -9.85 -19.73
C HIS A 53 -5.73 -11.14 -20.11
N ASN A 54 -5.82 -12.10 -19.18
CA ASN A 54 -6.42 -13.44 -19.35
C ASN A 54 -5.58 -14.40 -20.20
N GLU A 55 -4.26 -14.23 -20.24
CA GLU A 55 -3.35 -15.20 -20.86
C GLU A 55 -3.32 -16.54 -20.09
N PRO A 56 -3.21 -17.70 -20.76
CA PRO A 56 -3.23 -19.01 -20.11
C PRO A 56 -2.13 -19.23 -19.05
N HIS A 57 -1.02 -18.48 -19.14
CA HIS A 57 0.17 -18.64 -18.31
C HIS A 57 0.47 -17.37 -17.49
N HIS A 58 -0.54 -16.82 -16.83
CA HIS A 58 -0.41 -15.67 -15.94
C HIS A 58 -0.07 -16.06 -14.49
N PRO A 59 0.42 -15.16 -13.62
CA PRO A 59 0.75 -15.50 -12.23
C PRO A 59 -0.34 -16.24 -11.46
N LEU A 60 -1.60 -15.79 -11.52
CA LEU A 60 -2.71 -16.48 -10.85
C LEU A 60 -3.09 -17.87 -11.42
N SER A 61 -2.46 -18.32 -12.52
CA SER A 61 -2.64 -19.69 -13.03
C SER A 61 -1.82 -20.70 -12.21
N LYS A 62 -0.89 -20.20 -11.38
CA LYS A 62 -0.09 -20.96 -10.41
C LYS A 62 -0.70 -20.82 -9.01
N ARG A 63 -0.57 -21.87 -8.19
CA ARG A 63 -0.87 -21.81 -6.76
C ARG A 63 0.34 -21.27 -5.99
N TYR A 64 0.19 -20.08 -5.39
CA TYR A 64 1.19 -19.53 -4.46
C TYR A 64 0.99 -20.08 -3.05
N THR A 65 2.09 -20.42 -2.39
CA THR A 65 2.09 -21.01 -1.04
C THR A 65 3.12 -20.29 -0.16
N PRO A 66 3.11 -20.49 1.17
CA PRO A 66 4.15 -19.92 2.03
C PRO A 66 5.58 -20.34 1.67
N ASN A 67 5.76 -21.49 1.02
CA ASN A 67 7.07 -21.99 0.60
C ASN A 67 7.46 -21.51 -0.81
N ASP A 68 6.51 -20.95 -1.56
CA ASP A 68 6.67 -20.46 -2.93
C ASP A 68 5.72 -19.27 -3.13
N PRO A 69 6.00 -18.13 -2.49
CA PRO A 69 5.14 -16.95 -2.52
C PRO A 69 5.38 -16.10 -3.78
N TYR A 70 4.42 -15.24 -4.09
CA TYR A 70 4.61 -14.20 -5.11
C TYR A 70 5.37 -13.02 -4.51
N ILE A 71 6.60 -12.78 -4.98
CA ILE A 71 7.45 -11.72 -4.46
C ILE A 71 6.97 -10.37 -4.98
N ILE A 72 6.74 -9.43 -4.07
CA ILE A 72 6.43 -8.04 -4.40
C ILE A 72 7.60 -7.15 -4.01
N GLN A 73 8.10 -6.39 -4.97
CA GLN A 73 9.27 -5.53 -4.80
C GLN A 73 8.86 -4.10 -4.43
N ASP A 74 9.78 -3.40 -3.77
CA ASP A 74 9.74 -1.97 -3.49
C ASP A 74 8.54 -1.61 -2.58
N VAL A 75 8.22 -2.47 -1.64
CA VAL A 75 7.23 -2.23 -0.56
C VAL A 75 7.62 -3.04 0.66
N ASP A 76 7.70 -2.38 1.82
CA ASP A 76 7.96 -3.07 3.07
C ASP A 76 6.67 -3.64 3.70
N SER A 77 6.82 -4.56 4.65
CA SER A 77 5.70 -5.22 5.32
C SER A 77 4.81 -4.25 6.11
N ARG A 78 5.38 -3.17 6.65
CA ARG A 78 4.66 -2.20 7.48
C ARG A 78 3.69 -1.41 6.64
N ASP A 79 4.14 -0.92 5.49
CA ASP A 79 3.33 -0.07 4.62
C ASP A 79 2.30 -0.90 3.86
N LEU A 80 2.64 -2.12 3.44
CA LEU A 80 1.65 -3.07 2.91
C LEU A 80 0.57 -3.40 3.94
N ARG A 81 0.92 -3.61 5.21
CA ARG A 81 -0.05 -3.90 6.28
C ARG A 81 -1.05 -2.74 6.46
N LYS A 82 -0.59 -1.48 6.39
CA LYS A 82 -1.48 -0.31 6.41
C LYS A 82 -2.42 -0.29 5.21
N PHE A 83 -1.88 -0.54 4.02
CA PHE A 83 -2.66 -0.60 2.79
C PHE A 83 -3.73 -1.70 2.82
N LEU A 84 -3.37 -2.92 3.26
CA LEU A 84 -4.31 -4.04 3.37
C LEU A 84 -5.43 -3.80 4.39
N ARG A 85 -5.16 -3.03 5.45
CA ARG A 85 -6.19 -2.63 6.42
C ARG A 85 -7.30 -1.79 5.79
N VAL A 86 -7.10 -1.18 4.62
CA VAL A 86 -8.20 -0.52 3.88
C VAL A 86 -9.25 -1.53 3.41
N PHE A 87 -8.82 -2.72 2.93
CA PHE A 87 -9.74 -3.75 2.43
C PHE A 87 -10.31 -4.64 3.54
N TYR A 88 -9.50 -4.93 4.55
CA TYR A 88 -9.86 -5.84 5.63
C TYR A 88 -10.36 -5.14 6.90
N ASN A 89 -10.68 -3.84 6.82
CA ASN A 89 -11.28 -3.11 7.93
C ASN A 89 -12.64 -3.71 8.30
N THR A 90 -12.79 -4.16 9.54
CA THR A 90 -14.06 -4.67 10.06
C THR A 90 -15.00 -3.56 10.54
N ARG A 91 -14.48 -2.35 10.79
CA ARG A 91 -15.26 -1.16 11.15
C ARG A 91 -15.59 -0.37 9.88
N TYR A 92 -16.61 -0.83 9.15
CA TYR A 92 -16.97 -0.26 7.85
C TYR A 92 -17.08 1.26 7.86
N GLY A 93 -16.26 1.91 7.03
CA GLY A 93 -16.24 3.37 6.87
C GLY A 93 -15.55 4.17 7.99
N ASP A 94 -15.21 3.54 9.11
CA ASP A 94 -14.42 4.17 10.17
C ASP A 94 -12.93 3.86 9.99
N TYR A 95 -12.17 4.89 9.64
CA TYR A 95 -10.72 4.84 9.50
C TYR A 95 -10.02 5.84 10.44
N SER A 96 -10.68 6.21 11.55
CA SER A 96 -10.15 7.16 12.54
C SER A 96 -8.86 6.68 13.22
N PHE A 97 -8.57 5.38 13.16
CA PHE A 97 -7.35 4.78 13.68
C PHE A 97 -6.10 5.03 12.81
N PHE A 98 -6.24 5.52 11.58
CA PHE A 98 -5.10 5.91 10.75
C PHE A 98 -4.64 7.33 11.06
N SER A 99 -3.34 7.49 11.27
CA SER A 99 -2.68 8.79 11.36
C SER A 99 -2.50 9.43 9.99
N LYS A 100 -2.06 10.70 9.96
CA LYS A 100 -1.68 11.37 8.71
C LYS A 100 -0.58 10.62 7.94
N PHE A 101 0.39 10.05 8.66
CA PHE A 101 1.52 9.35 8.05
C PHE A 101 1.06 8.03 7.45
N ASP A 102 0.15 7.31 8.12
CA ASP A 102 -0.46 6.11 7.54
C ASP A 102 -1.18 6.42 6.22
N TRP A 103 -1.91 7.52 6.16
CA TRP A 103 -2.57 7.94 4.92
C TRP A 103 -1.59 8.35 3.82
N ILE A 104 -0.44 8.93 4.15
CA ILE A 104 0.63 9.23 3.18
C ILE A 104 1.19 7.92 2.60
N ASP A 105 1.47 6.93 3.44
CA ASP A 105 2.01 5.63 3.00
C ASP A 105 0.99 4.88 2.13
N ILE A 106 -0.28 4.85 2.56
CA ILE A 106 -1.39 4.26 1.78
C ILE A 106 -1.55 4.99 0.45
N LEU A 107 -1.47 6.32 0.43
CA LEU A 107 -1.58 7.12 -0.77
C LEU A 107 -0.43 6.83 -1.75
N SER A 108 0.80 6.69 -1.25
CA SER A 108 1.98 6.34 -2.05
C SER A 108 1.80 4.98 -2.73
N ILE A 109 1.39 3.95 -1.97
CA ILE A 109 1.12 2.62 -2.53
C ILE A 109 -0.05 2.66 -3.52
N ALA A 110 -1.15 3.32 -3.17
CA ALA A 110 -2.33 3.42 -4.04
C ALA A 110 -2.01 4.14 -5.35
N HIS A 111 -1.13 5.13 -5.32
CA HIS A 111 -0.66 5.81 -6.52
C HIS A 111 0.24 4.89 -7.37
N LYS A 112 1.24 4.26 -6.75
CA LYS A 112 2.21 3.37 -7.40
C LYS A 112 1.55 2.17 -8.07
N TRP A 113 0.56 1.59 -7.41
CA TRP A 113 -0.16 0.40 -7.90
C TRP A 113 -1.51 0.74 -8.54
N GLU A 114 -1.75 1.99 -8.89
CA GLU A 114 -2.97 2.41 -9.62
C GLU A 114 -4.29 1.94 -8.99
N PHE A 115 -4.46 2.15 -7.68
CA PHE A 115 -5.73 1.95 -6.98
C PHE A 115 -6.49 3.29 -6.89
N PRO A 116 -7.28 3.70 -7.89
CA PRO A 116 -7.90 5.02 -7.93
C PRO A 116 -8.83 5.29 -6.74
N GLN A 117 -9.59 4.29 -6.30
CA GLN A 117 -10.53 4.46 -5.18
C GLN A 117 -9.80 4.62 -3.85
N VAL A 118 -8.76 3.84 -3.61
CA VAL A 118 -7.92 3.99 -2.40
C VAL A 118 -7.16 5.32 -2.44
N LYS A 119 -6.65 5.73 -3.60
CA LYS A 119 -6.00 7.03 -3.79
C LYS A 119 -6.95 8.19 -3.46
N ALA A 120 -8.17 8.14 -3.96
CA ALA A 120 -9.21 9.14 -3.67
C ALA A 120 -9.60 9.15 -2.19
N LEU A 121 -9.72 7.96 -1.57
CA LEU A 121 -10.00 7.81 -0.15
C LEU A 121 -8.90 8.47 0.70
N SER A 122 -7.63 8.17 0.42
CA SER A 122 -6.51 8.76 1.16
C SER A 122 -6.47 10.28 1.02
N LYS A 123 -6.68 10.81 -0.19
CA LYS A 123 -6.78 12.27 -0.40
C LYS A 123 -7.89 12.90 0.43
N ARG A 124 -9.06 12.27 0.49
CA ARG A 124 -10.20 12.74 1.28
C ARG A 124 -9.85 12.80 2.77
N TYR A 125 -9.30 11.72 3.34
CA TYR A 125 -8.95 11.69 4.76
C TYR A 125 -7.84 12.69 5.10
N LEU A 126 -6.80 12.80 4.28
CA LEU A 126 -5.78 13.85 4.43
C LEU A 126 -6.40 15.24 4.42
N GLY A 127 -7.35 15.50 3.51
CA GLY A 127 -8.11 16.75 3.46
C GLY A 127 -8.88 17.04 4.74
N THR A 128 -9.53 16.03 5.34
CA THR A 128 -10.21 16.20 6.65
C THR A 128 -9.26 16.50 7.79
N MET A 129 -8.00 16.09 7.67
CA MET A 129 -6.92 16.39 8.62
C MET A 129 -6.22 17.72 8.34
N GLY A 130 -6.67 18.47 7.33
CA GLY A 130 -6.12 19.77 6.95
C GLY A 130 -5.01 19.72 5.90
N TYR A 131 -4.73 18.56 5.30
CA TYR A 131 -3.67 18.38 4.30
C TYR A 131 -4.20 18.35 2.87
N GLY A 132 -3.66 19.22 2.00
CA GLY A 132 -3.91 19.18 0.56
C GLY A 132 -2.95 18.23 -0.15
N VAL A 133 -3.42 17.47 -1.14
CA VAL A 133 -2.56 16.62 -1.97
C VAL A 133 -2.29 17.28 -3.32
N VAL A 134 -1.02 17.53 -3.64
CA VAL A 134 -0.59 18.16 -4.89
C VAL A 134 0.14 17.14 -5.75
N GLU A 135 -0.41 16.82 -6.92
CA GLU A 135 0.26 15.90 -7.86
C GLU A 135 1.20 16.67 -8.77
N ARG A 136 2.44 16.19 -8.89
CA ARG A 136 3.45 16.76 -9.79
C ARG A 136 4.05 15.65 -10.64
N THR A 137 4.18 15.90 -11.93
CA THR A 137 4.99 15.09 -12.83
C THR A 137 6.41 15.64 -12.83
N CYS A 138 7.38 14.85 -12.38
CA CYS A 138 8.80 15.18 -12.51
C CYS A 138 9.28 14.75 -13.91
N GLY A 139 9.95 15.66 -14.61
CA GLY A 139 10.60 15.38 -15.91
C GLY A 139 11.98 14.72 -15.78
N VAL A 140 12.40 14.37 -14.56
CA VAL A 140 13.68 13.71 -14.27
C VAL A 140 13.44 12.51 -13.35
N HIS A 141 14.23 11.45 -13.53
CA HIS A 141 14.10 10.14 -12.89
C HIS A 141 14.28 10.22 -11.35
N CYS A 142 13.22 10.57 -10.61
CA CYS A 142 13.19 10.50 -9.14
C CYS A 142 12.77 9.08 -8.69
N THR A 143 13.66 8.38 -7.99
CA THR A 143 13.40 7.00 -7.52
C THR A 143 12.63 6.95 -6.19
N ARG A 144 12.24 8.09 -5.61
CA ARG A 144 11.45 8.16 -4.38
C ARG A 144 10.33 9.19 -4.51
N ILE A 145 9.09 8.71 -4.36
CA ILE A 145 7.85 9.52 -4.34
C ILE A 145 7.76 10.36 -3.05
N VAL A 146 8.56 10.02 -2.03
CA VAL A 146 8.49 10.60 -0.69
C VAL A 146 9.90 11.00 -0.26
N ASP A 147 10.36 12.18 -0.66
CA ASP A 147 11.47 12.81 0.05
C ASP A 147 10.93 13.66 1.21
N ASP A 148 11.65 13.62 2.33
CA ASP A 148 11.37 14.37 3.56
C ASP A 148 11.31 15.90 3.33
N GLU A 149 11.67 16.38 2.14
CA GLU A 149 11.54 17.76 1.67
C GLU A 149 10.14 18.14 1.16
N MET A 150 9.14 17.26 1.31
CA MET A 150 7.77 17.56 0.89
C MET A 150 6.98 18.50 1.81
N ILE A 151 7.52 18.88 2.96
CA ILE A 151 7.01 20.04 3.70
C ILE A 151 7.75 21.26 3.12
N ASP A 152 7.23 21.81 2.03
CA ASP A 152 7.58 23.20 1.69
C ASP A 152 7.22 24.03 2.92
N ARG A 153 8.23 24.60 3.58
CA ARG A 153 8.03 25.43 4.79
C ARG A 153 7.13 26.64 4.51
N SER A 154 6.92 26.98 3.24
CA SER A 154 5.99 28.01 2.78
C SER A 154 4.52 27.55 2.82
N TYR A 155 4.25 26.24 2.75
CA TYR A 155 2.92 25.64 2.78
C TYR A 155 2.89 24.44 3.76
N PRO A 156 2.73 24.68 5.07
CA PRO A 156 2.91 23.66 6.12
C PRO A 156 1.92 22.48 6.08
N ASN A 157 0.98 22.45 5.14
CA ASN A 157 -0.12 21.49 5.05
C ASN A 157 -0.30 20.90 3.64
N GLN A 158 0.78 20.73 2.88
CA GLN A 158 0.73 20.07 1.57
C GLN A 158 1.48 18.73 1.59
N VAL A 159 0.90 17.74 0.93
CA VAL A 159 1.50 16.45 0.61
C VAL A 159 1.62 16.38 -0.90
N TYR A 160 2.83 16.42 -1.43
CA TYR A 160 3.07 16.23 -2.84
C TYR A 160 3.03 14.73 -3.22
N LEU A 161 2.60 14.42 -4.43
CA LEU A 161 2.81 13.11 -5.02
C LEU A 161 3.58 13.33 -6.30
N ILE A 162 4.80 12.82 -6.35
CA ILE A 162 5.68 13.00 -7.48
C ILE A 162 5.63 11.74 -8.34
N SER A 163 5.14 11.88 -9.57
CA SER A 163 5.20 10.82 -10.59
C SER A 163 6.38 11.10 -11.50
N CYS A 164 7.25 10.11 -11.71
CA CYS A 164 8.30 10.21 -12.72
C CYS A 164 7.75 9.75 -14.06
N GLY A 165 7.91 10.58 -15.10
CA GLY A 165 7.65 10.14 -16.45
C GLY A 165 8.65 9.04 -16.82
N HIS A 166 8.15 7.85 -17.18
CA HIS A 166 8.90 6.99 -18.10
C HIS A 166 8.73 7.61 -19.48
N GLU A 167 9.81 8.15 -20.06
CA GLU A 167 9.85 8.31 -21.51
C GLU A 167 9.73 6.91 -22.13
N ILE A 168 8.79 6.78 -23.06
CA ILE A 168 8.47 5.57 -23.84
C ILE A 168 9.52 5.34 -24.91
#